data_AF-A0A2W5Z6Q4-F1
#
_entry.id   AF-A0A2W5Z6Q4-F1
#
_cell.length_a   1.000
_cell.length_b   1.000
_cell.length_c   1.000
_cell.angle_alpha   90.00
_cell.angle_beta   90.00
_cell.angle_gamma   90.00
#
_symmetry.space_group_name_H-M   'P 1'
#
loop_
_entity.id
_entity.type
_entity.pdbx_description
1 polymer ?
#
loop_
_entity_poly.entity_id
_entity_poly.type
_entity_poly.pdbx_seq_one_letter_code
_entity_poly.pdbx_strand_id
1 'polypeptide(L)'
;MEGRPSRRDVLKAGAGVAAGGALASSGLSPALLRAIAATQATCGTLADVRNVVIFIQENRSFDHYFGRYKGVRGFDDRSVRLSNTDDGTTIFKQSYPIDGIPGAPDPLLPFHINTSEPSTSQGECTNDIGHQWSDQHAMWNDGLMDSWVARYLQSNPGGNGKFAAITMGYYQGSPARDHSGDVDLYWALADNFTVCDNYFCSIKGPTTPNRLYHWTGTIDPSGHAGGPVVGCPSAYPTAKEPKLDWMTYPERLQDQGISWRIYASDEMGSGSSDEDRWVGEFGCNPLWLFKNYQDALTSTLPRDIELVDRASLRTQWQPNSGQGTDPAHVLAKFVADCAPGGNLPKVSWVIAPGGYSEHPKSRPVDGAAFIETMLQGIWADPELWSKTVVLINYDEHDGFFDHVIPPTAPSGAPD
;
A
#
# COMPACT_ATOMS: atom_id res chain seq x y z
N MET A 1 13.05 0.34 25.26
CA MET A 1 11.92 0.89 24.50
C MET A 1 10.69 0.85 25.41
N GLU A 2 10.58 1.82 26.31
CA GLU A 2 9.40 2.02 27.15
C GLU A 2 8.51 3.09 26.48
N GLY A 3 7.19 2.85 26.43
CA GLY A 3 6.21 3.86 26.00
C GLY A 3 5.70 3.78 24.55
N ARG A 4 5.82 2.65 23.84
CA ARG A 4 5.16 2.49 22.54
C ARG A 4 3.64 2.33 22.70
N PRO A 5 2.80 3.13 22.02
CA PRO A 5 1.33 3.04 22.14
C PRO A 5 0.82 1.66 21.72
N SER A 6 -0.09 1.09 22.52
CA SER A 6 -0.79 -0.14 22.11
C SER A 6 -1.76 0.15 20.95
N ARG A 7 -2.22 -0.87 20.24
CA ARG A 7 -3.28 -0.75 19.23
C ARG A 7 -4.51 0.01 19.75
N ARG A 8 -4.88 -0.22 21.01
CA ARG A 8 -5.98 0.50 21.68
C ARG A 8 -5.67 1.98 21.90
N ASP A 9 -4.40 2.35 22.06
CA ASP A 9 -3.99 3.74 22.26
C ASP A 9 -3.94 4.51 20.93
N VAL A 10 -3.51 3.87 19.84
CA VAL A 10 -3.55 4.44 18.48
C VAL A 10 -4.99 4.69 18.03
N LEU A 11 -5.88 3.70 18.21
CA LEU A 11 -7.31 3.84 17.88
C LEU A 11 -8.01 4.90 18.74
N LYS A 12 -7.55 5.15 19.98
CA LYS A 12 -8.05 6.25 20.82
C LYS A 12 -7.50 7.61 20.41
N ALA A 13 -6.26 7.67 19.93
CA ALA A 13 -5.61 8.91 19.49
C ALA A 13 -6.19 9.41 18.15
N GLY A 14 -6.54 8.51 17.23
CA GLY A 14 -7.29 8.84 16.00
C GLY A 14 -8.74 9.32 16.24
N ALA A 15 -9.24 9.19 17.48
CA ALA A 15 -10.57 9.58 17.92
C ALA A 15 -10.60 10.95 18.65
N GLY A 16 -9.81 11.92 18.17
CA GLY A 16 -9.79 13.29 18.69
C GLY A 16 -11.16 13.98 18.63
N VAL A 17 -11.83 14.07 19.80
CA VAL A 17 -12.97 14.91 20.22
C VAL A 17 -14.08 15.16 19.19
N ALA A 18 -15.07 14.25 19.15
CA ALA A 18 -16.47 14.62 18.89
C ALA A 18 -17.39 13.82 19.84
N ALA A 19 -18.10 14.55 20.70
CA ALA A 19 -18.92 14.01 21.78
C ALA A 19 -20.07 13.10 21.31
N GLY A 20 -20.31 12.01 22.03
CA GLY A 20 -21.53 11.21 21.92
C GLY A 20 -21.34 9.75 22.32
N GLY A 21 -21.58 9.42 23.59
CA GLY A 21 -21.61 8.05 24.08
C GLY A 21 -22.71 7.21 23.43
N ALA A 22 -22.45 5.90 23.31
CA ALA A 22 -23.32 4.81 22.83
C ALA A 22 -23.20 4.34 21.35
N LEU A 23 -22.02 4.41 20.72
CA LEU A 23 -21.77 3.77 19.40
C LEU A 23 -20.58 2.78 19.36
N ALA A 24 -19.95 2.49 20.51
CA ALA A 24 -18.72 1.69 20.62
C ALA A 24 -18.89 0.17 20.35
N SER A 25 -20.03 -0.29 19.83
CA SER A 25 -20.34 -1.71 19.62
C SER A 25 -20.27 -2.15 18.15
N SER A 26 -19.85 -1.29 17.21
CA SER A 26 -19.88 -1.59 15.76
C SER A 26 -18.50 -1.72 15.10
N GLY A 27 -17.41 -1.42 15.81
CA GLY A 27 -16.05 -1.44 15.23
C GLY A 27 -15.83 -0.47 14.06
N LEU A 28 -16.79 0.42 13.84
CA LEU A 28 -16.70 1.50 12.87
C LEU A 28 -16.43 2.79 13.64
N SER A 29 -15.52 3.62 13.12
CA SER A 29 -15.31 4.92 13.75
C SER A 29 -16.58 5.76 13.65
N PRO A 30 -16.85 6.65 14.61
CA PRO A 30 -18.01 7.55 14.53
C PRO A 30 -18.05 8.36 13.24
N ALA A 31 -16.89 8.66 12.66
CA ALA A 31 -16.79 9.34 11.37
C ALA A 31 -17.27 8.44 10.21
N LEU A 32 -16.84 7.18 10.15
CA LEU A 32 -17.29 6.21 9.17
C LEU A 32 -18.82 5.98 9.26
N LEU A 33 -19.35 5.82 10.49
CA LEU A 33 -20.80 5.68 10.70
C LEU A 33 -21.58 6.88 10.18
N ARG A 34 -21.09 8.11 10.44
CA ARG A 34 -21.71 9.33 9.92
C ARG A 34 -21.64 9.40 8.40
N ALA A 35 -20.51 9.03 7.81
CA ALA A 35 -20.34 9.02 6.36
C ALA A 35 -21.29 8.02 5.68
N ILE A 36 -21.38 6.80 6.22
CA ILE A 36 -22.34 5.79 5.76
C ILE A 36 -23.78 6.32 5.89
N ALA A 37 -24.14 6.89 7.05
CA ALA A 37 -25.48 7.45 7.26
C ALA A 37 -25.80 8.66 6.35
N ALA A 38 -24.79 9.45 5.98
CA ALA A 38 -24.92 10.57 5.05
C ALA A 38 -24.97 10.13 3.58
N THR A 39 -24.63 8.88 3.27
CA THR A 39 -24.64 8.36 1.91
C THR A 39 -26.07 8.22 1.43
N GLN A 40 -26.49 9.11 0.52
CA GLN A 40 -27.80 9.02 -0.10
C GLN A 40 -27.80 7.92 -1.16
N ALA A 41 -28.69 6.93 -1.02
CA ALA A 41 -28.92 5.92 -2.04
C ALA A 41 -29.60 6.55 -3.27
N THR A 42 -28.80 7.15 -4.14
CA THR A 42 -29.24 7.68 -5.44
C THR A 42 -28.47 6.96 -6.55
N CYS A 43 -29.15 6.73 -7.69
CA CYS A 43 -28.48 6.17 -8.86
C CYS A 43 -27.62 7.27 -9.51
N GLY A 44 -26.31 7.25 -9.22
CA GLY A 44 -25.32 8.10 -9.87
C GLY A 44 -24.76 7.50 -11.16
N THR A 45 -24.02 8.31 -11.89
CA THR A 45 -23.23 7.94 -13.07
C THR A 45 -21.76 8.32 -12.85
N LEU A 46 -20.86 7.84 -13.70
CA LEU A 46 -19.44 8.26 -13.65
C LEU A 46 -19.27 9.79 -13.81
N ALA A 47 -20.23 10.48 -14.43
CA ALA A 47 -20.20 11.93 -14.58
C ALA A 47 -20.43 12.69 -13.25
N ASP A 48 -20.94 12.02 -12.22
CA ASP A 48 -21.16 12.62 -10.89
C ASP A 48 -19.87 12.67 -10.06
N VAL A 49 -18.84 11.90 -10.45
CA VAL A 49 -17.52 11.90 -9.81
C VAL A 49 -16.79 13.20 -10.15
N ARG A 50 -16.43 13.98 -9.11
CA ARG A 50 -15.65 15.21 -9.26
C ARG A 50 -14.19 15.02 -8.84
N ASN A 51 -13.94 14.12 -7.90
CA ASN A 51 -12.62 13.91 -7.31
C ASN A 51 -12.29 12.42 -7.29
N VAL A 52 -11.06 12.07 -7.65
CA VAL A 52 -10.49 10.74 -7.49
C VAL A 52 -9.28 10.87 -6.58
N VAL A 53 -9.32 10.19 -5.44
CA VAL A 53 -8.21 10.11 -4.48
C VAL A 53 -7.62 8.71 -4.57
N ILE A 54 -6.32 8.61 -4.81
CA ILE A 54 -5.61 7.34 -4.97
C ILE A 54 -4.53 7.24 -3.90
N PHE A 55 -4.65 6.22 -3.05
CA PHE A 55 -3.71 5.91 -2.00
C PHE A 55 -3.16 4.52 -2.23
N ILE A 56 -1.85 4.43 -2.47
CA ILE A 56 -1.15 3.17 -2.69
C ILE A 56 -0.24 2.92 -1.48
N GLN A 57 -0.53 1.87 -0.74
CA GLN A 57 0.26 1.37 0.37
C GLN A 57 1.38 0.44 -0.10
N GLU A 58 2.24 0.08 0.86
CA GLU A 58 3.33 -0.87 0.78
C GLU A 58 3.01 -2.08 1.68
N ASN A 59 3.86 -3.07 1.67
CA ASN A 59 3.66 -4.21 0.76
C ASN A 59 2.78 -5.31 1.37
N ARG A 60 1.67 -5.71 0.73
CA ARG A 60 0.74 -6.73 1.26
C ARG A 60 0.04 -7.51 0.16
N SER A 61 0.07 -8.85 0.24
CA SER A 61 -0.75 -9.71 -0.63
C SER A 61 -2.23 -9.69 -0.22
N PHE A 62 -3.11 -10.10 -1.14
CA PHE A 62 -4.54 -10.13 -0.86
C PHE A 62 -4.87 -11.18 0.19
N ASP A 63 -4.36 -12.41 0.04
CA ASP A 63 -4.56 -13.49 1.03
C ASP A 63 -4.02 -13.13 2.41
N HIS A 64 -2.97 -12.32 2.49
CA HIS A 64 -2.37 -11.90 3.76
C HIS A 64 -3.30 -11.00 4.60
N TYR A 65 -4.17 -10.18 4.00
CA TYR A 65 -5.15 -9.34 4.74
C TYR A 65 -6.58 -9.87 4.66
N PHE A 66 -6.95 -10.51 3.54
CA PHE A 66 -8.31 -10.87 3.20
C PHE A 66 -8.51 -12.36 2.92
N GLY A 67 -7.49 -13.21 3.08
CA GLY A 67 -7.62 -14.66 2.85
C GLY A 67 -8.68 -15.33 3.73
N ARG A 68 -8.98 -14.77 4.92
CA ARG A 68 -10.08 -15.20 5.81
C ARG A 68 -11.36 -14.37 5.69
N TYR A 69 -11.37 -13.34 4.86
CA TYR A 69 -12.54 -12.51 4.65
C TYR A 69 -13.62 -13.30 3.89
N LYS A 70 -14.89 -13.07 4.22
CA LYS A 70 -16.00 -13.84 3.63
C LYS A 70 -16.41 -13.22 2.29
N GLY A 71 -16.65 -14.08 1.30
CA GLY A 71 -17.19 -13.66 0.00
C GLY A 71 -16.14 -13.25 -1.04
N VAL A 72 -14.86 -13.36 -0.69
CA VAL A 72 -13.73 -13.18 -1.62
C VAL A 72 -13.13 -14.54 -1.98
N ARG A 73 -12.33 -14.57 -3.03
CA ARG A 73 -11.38 -15.66 -3.30
C ARG A 73 -10.26 -15.60 -2.27
N GLY A 74 -10.39 -16.40 -1.21
CA GLY A 74 -9.41 -16.53 -0.12
C GLY A 74 -9.12 -18.00 0.20
N PHE A 75 -8.83 -18.32 1.47
CA PHE A 75 -8.48 -19.68 1.89
C PHE A 75 -9.61 -20.72 1.77
N ASP A 76 -10.84 -20.27 1.51
CA ASP A 76 -11.99 -21.13 1.18
C ASP A 76 -12.28 -21.17 -0.34
N ASP A 77 -11.38 -20.66 -1.20
CA ASP A 77 -11.53 -20.69 -2.67
C ASP A 77 -11.55 -22.13 -3.19
N ARG A 78 -12.65 -22.49 -3.83
CA ARG A 78 -12.87 -23.82 -4.43
C ARG A 78 -12.19 -24.00 -5.79
N SER A 79 -11.71 -22.91 -6.37
CA SER A 79 -10.97 -22.88 -7.64
C SER A 79 -9.45 -22.88 -7.44
N VAL A 80 -8.98 -22.99 -6.19
CA VAL A 80 -7.55 -23.06 -5.88
C VAL A 80 -6.87 -24.20 -6.64
N ARG A 81 -5.64 -23.93 -7.10
CA ARG A 81 -4.83 -24.88 -7.83
C ARG A 81 -4.47 -26.09 -6.94
N LEU A 82 -4.48 -27.28 -7.53
CA LEU A 82 -3.96 -28.49 -6.90
C LEU A 82 -2.43 -28.46 -6.85
N SER A 83 -1.86 -29.01 -5.78
CA SER A 83 -0.42 -29.24 -5.67
C SER A 83 0.05 -30.20 -6.78
N ASN A 84 1.30 -30.06 -7.19
CA ASN A 84 1.94 -30.94 -8.17
C ASN A 84 2.35 -32.32 -7.58
N THR A 85 2.04 -32.60 -6.30
CA THR A 85 2.49 -33.78 -5.55
C THR A 85 1.61 -35.03 -5.69
N ASP A 86 0.64 -35.06 -6.61
CA ASP A 86 -0.31 -36.17 -6.85
C ASP A 86 -1.07 -36.67 -5.59
N ASP A 87 -1.04 -35.93 -4.49
CA ASP A 87 -1.62 -36.30 -3.20
C ASP A 87 -3.04 -35.73 -2.99
N GLY A 88 -3.60 -35.11 -4.03
CA GLY A 88 -4.94 -34.52 -4.01
C GLY A 88 -5.06 -33.24 -3.18
N THR A 89 -3.94 -32.59 -2.87
CA THR A 89 -3.90 -31.37 -2.06
C THR A 89 -3.80 -30.11 -2.91
N THR A 90 -3.80 -28.94 -2.28
CA THR A 90 -3.79 -27.62 -2.93
C THR A 90 -2.48 -26.90 -2.71
N ILE A 91 -2.20 -25.87 -3.52
CA ILE A 91 -1.00 -25.01 -3.38
C ILE A 91 -0.91 -24.26 -2.05
N PHE A 92 -1.96 -24.23 -1.22
CA PHE A 92 -1.83 -23.80 0.18
C PHE A 92 -0.76 -24.58 0.96
N LYS A 93 -0.41 -25.80 0.52
CA LYS A 93 0.74 -26.53 1.06
C LYS A 93 2.00 -26.11 0.30
N GLN A 94 2.89 -25.38 0.97
CA GLN A 94 4.19 -25.02 0.43
C GLN A 94 5.26 -25.95 1.03
N SER A 95 5.97 -26.67 0.18
CA SER A 95 7.03 -27.60 0.58
C SER A 95 8.32 -26.89 1.00
N TYR A 96 9.13 -27.59 1.78
CA TYR A 96 10.47 -27.16 2.15
C TYR A 96 11.56 -27.66 1.20
N PRO A 97 12.72 -26.96 1.12
CA PRO A 97 14.00 -27.57 0.75
C PRO A 97 14.39 -28.65 1.77
N ILE A 98 15.39 -29.47 1.43
CA ILE A 98 15.85 -30.69 2.12
C ILE A 98 16.11 -30.54 3.65
N ASP A 99 16.24 -29.32 4.17
CA ASP A 99 16.56 -29.04 5.58
C ASP A 99 15.42 -28.45 6.43
N GLY A 100 14.24 -28.16 5.85
CA GLY A 100 13.05 -27.69 6.58
C GLY A 100 13.19 -26.31 7.26
N ILE A 101 12.14 -25.89 7.97
CA ILE A 101 12.19 -24.75 8.92
C ILE A 101 12.13 -25.30 10.35
N PRO A 102 13.12 -25.02 11.22
CA PRO A 102 13.11 -25.52 12.59
C PRO A 102 11.84 -25.10 13.36
N GLY A 103 11.06 -26.10 13.80
CA GLY A 103 9.85 -25.89 14.62
C GLY A 103 8.57 -25.57 13.84
N ALA A 104 8.61 -25.60 12.50
CA ALA A 104 7.42 -25.41 11.66
C ALA A 104 6.93 -26.75 11.04
N PRO A 105 5.62 -26.92 10.77
CA PRO A 105 5.08 -28.13 10.13
C PRO A 105 5.54 -28.29 8.68
N ASP A 106 5.90 -29.49 8.21
CA ASP A 106 6.15 -29.76 6.78
C ASP A 106 4.99 -30.57 6.16
N PRO A 107 4.31 -30.09 5.10
CA PRO A 107 4.46 -28.79 4.43
C PRO A 107 3.87 -27.63 5.25
N LEU A 108 4.31 -26.40 4.94
CA LEU A 108 3.78 -25.21 5.59
C LEU A 108 2.43 -24.82 4.98
N LEU A 109 1.45 -24.57 5.85
CA LEU A 109 0.14 -24.03 5.50
C LEU A 109 0.06 -22.55 5.89
N PRO A 110 -0.87 -21.77 5.29
CA PRO A 110 -1.18 -20.44 5.79
C PRO A 110 -1.51 -20.47 7.29
N PHE A 111 -0.95 -19.54 8.06
CA PHE A 111 -1.19 -19.45 9.50
C PHE A 111 -1.45 -18.03 9.97
N HIS A 112 -2.27 -17.90 11.00
CA HIS A 112 -2.63 -16.61 11.57
C HIS A 112 -1.45 -16.01 12.35
N ILE A 113 -1.10 -14.76 12.03
CA ILE A 113 -0.16 -13.93 12.76
C ILE A 113 -0.89 -13.27 13.93
N ASN A 114 -0.50 -13.61 15.17
CA ASN A 114 -1.12 -13.04 16.35
C ASN A 114 -0.56 -11.63 16.68
N THR A 115 -1.42 -10.61 16.60
CA THR A 115 -1.09 -9.22 16.98
C THR A 115 -1.48 -8.84 18.41
N SER A 116 -2.14 -9.74 19.14
CA SER A 116 -2.73 -9.49 20.46
C SER A 116 -1.73 -9.45 21.62
N GLU A 117 -0.52 -9.98 21.42
CA GLU A 117 0.47 -10.18 22.48
C GLU A 117 1.36 -8.93 22.68
N PRO A 118 1.42 -8.33 23.88
CA PRO A 118 2.14 -7.07 24.12
C PRO A 118 3.68 -7.22 24.25
N SER A 119 4.25 -8.43 24.15
CA SER A 119 5.69 -8.69 24.35
C SER A 119 6.53 -8.46 23.07
N THR A 120 7.87 -8.56 23.13
CA THR A 120 8.82 -8.32 22.01
C THR A 120 8.68 -9.24 20.78
N SER A 121 7.60 -10.02 20.71
CA SER A 121 7.20 -10.90 19.61
C SER A 121 5.84 -10.46 19.03
N GLN A 122 5.61 -9.15 18.90
CA GLN A 122 4.35 -8.63 18.37
C GLN A 122 4.24 -8.95 16.87
N GLY A 123 3.20 -9.68 16.50
CA GLY A 123 2.92 -10.01 15.09
C GLY A 123 2.60 -8.79 14.22
N GLU A 124 2.44 -7.59 14.79
CA GLU A 124 2.25 -6.35 14.01
C GLU A 124 3.52 -5.93 13.24
N CYS A 125 4.70 -6.32 13.70
CA CYS A 125 5.98 -6.02 13.05
C CYS A 125 6.51 -7.30 12.39
N THR A 126 6.18 -7.50 11.12
CA THR A 126 6.76 -8.57 10.31
C THR A 126 8.13 -8.14 9.74
N ASN A 127 8.90 -9.10 9.24
CA ASN A 127 10.11 -8.78 8.50
C ASN A 127 9.74 -8.51 7.05
N ASP A 128 10.51 -7.62 6.44
CA ASP A 128 10.56 -7.46 4.99
C ASP A 128 11.10 -8.77 4.38
N ILE A 129 10.35 -9.31 3.42
CA ILE A 129 10.66 -10.58 2.77
C ILE A 129 10.93 -10.41 1.28
N GLY A 130 11.50 -11.44 0.64
CA GLY A 130 12.02 -11.31 -0.71
C GLY A 130 10.94 -10.93 -1.73
N HIS A 131 10.98 -9.69 -2.22
CA HIS A 131 10.04 -9.14 -3.19
C HIS A 131 10.70 -8.53 -4.43
N GLN A 132 11.97 -8.85 -4.68
CA GLN A 132 12.64 -8.42 -5.91
C GLN A 132 12.08 -9.16 -7.13
N TRP A 133 12.36 -8.66 -8.33
CA TRP A 133 11.99 -9.30 -9.60
C TRP A 133 12.28 -10.81 -9.60
N SER A 134 13.49 -11.20 -9.19
CA SER A 134 13.91 -12.61 -9.15
C SER A 134 13.26 -13.42 -8.03
N ASP A 135 12.81 -12.79 -6.95
CA ASP A 135 12.06 -13.46 -5.88
C ASP A 135 10.65 -13.77 -6.37
N GLN A 136 9.91 -12.75 -6.80
CA GLN A 136 8.51 -12.91 -7.19
C GLN A 136 8.32 -13.86 -8.38
N HIS A 137 9.22 -13.84 -9.37
CA HIS A 137 9.15 -14.79 -10.50
C HIS A 137 9.40 -16.24 -10.06
N ALA A 138 10.30 -16.45 -9.10
CA ALA A 138 10.59 -17.78 -8.58
C ALA A 138 9.49 -18.28 -7.65
N MET A 139 8.83 -17.41 -6.89
CA MET A 139 7.65 -17.76 -6.09
C MET A 139 6.47 -18.16 -6.99
N TRP A 140 6.21 -17.35 -8.03
CA TRP A 140 5.20 -17.62 -9.06
C TRP A 140 5.44 -18.96 -9.78
N ASN A 141 6.71 -19.32 -10.01
CA ASN A 141 7.16 -20.61 -10.55
C ASN A 141 6.38 -21.05 -11.80
N ASP A 142 6.40 -20.23 -12.86
CA ASP A 142 5.68 -20.49 -14.11
C ASP A 142 4.16 -20.76 -13.95
N GLY A 143 3.57 -20.18 -12.89
CA GLY A 143 2.14 -20.33 -12.57
C GLY A 143 1.82 -21.58 -11.75
N LEU A 144 2.82 -22.33 -11.29
CA LEU A 144 2.64 -23.45 -10.35
C LEU A 144 2.29 -22.98 -8.94
N MET A 145 2.71 -21.76 -8.58
CA MET A 145 2.41 -21.09 -7.33
C MET A 145 2.85 -21.84 -6.04
N ASP A 146 3.94 -22.59 -6.09
CA ASP A 146 4.33 -23.58 -5.07
C ASP A 146 5.72 -23.33 -4.44
N SER A 147 6.28 -22.14 -4.62
CA SER A 147 7.69 -21.85 -4.29
C SER A 147 7.92 -20.68 -3.33
N TRP A 148 6.91 -20.20 -2.59
CA TRP A 148 7.06 -19.08 -1.63
C TRP A 148 8.11 -19.37 -0.57
N VAL A 149 7.93 -20.48 0.15
CA VAL A 149 8.78 -20.86 1.27
C VAL A 149 10.18 -21.28 0.77
N ALA A 150 10.21 -22.09 -0.29
CA ALA A 150 11.46 -22.56 -0.89
C ALA A 150 12.31 -21.39 -1.43
N ARG A 151 11.68 -20.41 -2.10
CA ARG A 151 12.38 -19.24 -2.64
C ARG A 151 12.98 -18.39 -1.53
N TYR A 152 12.23 -18.12 -0.47
CA TYR A 152 12.74 -17.32 0.65
C TYR A 152 13.98 -17.96 1.28
N LEU A 153 13.95 -19.28 1.52
CA LEU A 153 15.09 -20.01 2.09
C LEU A 153 16.35 -19.91 1.23
N GLN A 154 16.19 -19.69 -0.08
CA GLN A 154 17.30 -19.49 -1.02
C GLN A 154 17.78 -18.03 -1.09
N SER A 155 16.88 -17.02 -1.11
CA SER A 155 17.26 -15.61 -1.22
C SER A 155 17.83 -15.02 0.06
N ASN A 156 17.37 -15.48 1.21
CA ASN A 156 17.77 -14.94 2.50
C ASN A 156 18.05 -16.06 3.51
N PRO A 157 19.19 -16.77 3.39
CA PRO A 157 19.55 -17.84 4.32
C PRO A 157 19.84 -17.32 5.75
N GLY A 158 19.90 -15.99 5.95
CA GLY A 158 20.04 -15.37 7.26
C GLY A 158 18.83 -15.62 8.16
N GLY A 159 19.08 -15.93 9.44
CA GLY A 159 18.02 -16.20 10.43
C GLY A 159 17.57 -17.67 10.52
N ASN A 160 18.34 -18.62 9.97
CA ASN A 160 18.05 -20.07 9.98
C ASN A 160 16.67 -20.43 9.40
N GLY A 161 16.22 -19.71 8.35
CA GLY A 161 14.93 -19.97 7.72
C GLY A 161 13.69 -19.62 8.55
N LYS A 162 13.85 -19.07 9.76
CA LYS A 162 12.73 -18.69 10.64
C LYS A 162 11.78 -17.67 10.00
N PHE A 163 12.34 -16.79 9.17
CA PHE A 163 11.56 -15.78 8.46
C PHE A 163 10.90 -16.33 7.19
N ALA A 164 11.31 -17.49 6.68
CA ALA A 164 10.63 -18.12 5.55
C ALA A 164 9.18 -18.46 5.88
N ALA A 165 8.90 -18.80 7.16
CA ALA A 165 7.54 -19.09 7.59
C ALA A 165 6.61 -17.89 7.40
N ILE A 166 7.10 -16.64 7.57
CA ILE A 166 6.24 -15.46 7.50
C ILE A 166 5.66 -15.22 6.11
N THR A 167 6.26 -15.79 5.05
CA THR A 167 5.67 -15.80 3.70
C THR A 167 4.25 -16.37 3.70
N MET A 168 3.96 -17.33 4.59
CA MET A 168 2.65 -17.97 4.74
C MET A 168 1.80 -17.38 5.87
N GLY A 169 2.29 -16.35 6.55
CA GLY A 169 1.52 -15.69 7.61
C GLY A 169 0.37 -14.87 7.01
N TYR A 170 -0.75 -14.78 7.72
CA TYR A 170 -1.86 -13.89 7.38
C TYR A 170 -2.40 -13.18 8.62
N TYR A 171 -2.99 -12.01 8.41
CA TYR A 171 -3.81 -11.30 9.37
C TYR A 171 -5.29 -11.58 9.16
N GLN A 172 -6.09 -11.37 10.20
CA GLN A 172 -7.54 -11.47 10.11
C GLN A 172 -8.21 -10.36 10.91
N GLY A 173 -9.35 -9.87 10.41
CA GLY A 173 -10.23 -9.05 11.23
C GLY A 173 -11.07 -9.90 12.20
N SER A 174 -11.73 -9.22 13.12
CA SER A 174 -12.68 -9.79 14.06
C SER A 174 -14.00 -10.06 13.35
N PRO A 175 -14.55 -11.28 13.43
CA PRO A 175 -15.91 -11.54 12.97
C PRO A 175 -16.98 -10.66 13.63
N ALA A 176 -16.70 -10.15 14.84
CA ALA A 176 -17.61 -9.27 15.57
C ALA A 176 -17.48 -7.79 15.17
N ARG A 177 -16.45 -7.43 14.37
CA ARG A 177 -16.11 -6.04 14.02
C ARG A 177 -16.08 -5.18 15.28
N ASP A 178 -15.21 -5.51 16.23
CA ASP A 178 -15.13 -4.87 17.54
C ASP A 178 -13.72 -4.32 17.84
N HIS A 179 -12.92 -4.08 16.79
CA HIS A 179 -11.53 -3.65 16.89
C HIS A 179 -10.60 -4.64 17.62
N SER A 180 -10.97 -5.92 17.72
CA SER A 180 -10.14 -6.97 18.31
C SER A 180 -9.30 -7.77 17.30
N GLY A 181 -9.58 -7.70 16.00
CA GLY A 181 -8.83 -8.44 14.96
C GLY A 181 -7.81 -7.57 14.22
N ASP A 182 -6.69 -8.14 13.82
CA ASP A 182 -5.47 -7.45 13.36
C ASP A 182 -5.69 -6.28 12.36
N VAL A 183 -6.61 -6.45 11.41
CA VAL A 183 -6.84 -5.55 10.26
C VAL A 183 -8.28 -5.03 10.17
N ASP A 184 -8.91 -4.77 11.32
CA ASP A 184 -10.35 -4.44 11.38
C ASP A 184 -10.79 -3.23 10.57
N LEU A 185 -9.98 -2.18 10.42
CA LEU A 185 -10.34 -1.04 9.56
C LEU A 185 -10.55 -1.50 8.11
N TYR A 186 -9.65 -2.34 7.60
CA TYR A 186 -9.72 -2.87 6.24
C TYR A 186 -10.97 -3.72 6.02
N TRP A 187 -11.30 -4.59 6.97
CA TRP A 187 -12.51 -5.40 6.91
C TRP A 187 -13.79 -4.56 7.07
N ALA A 188 -13.76 -3.52 7.89
CA ALA A 188 -14.83 -2.54 8.00
C ALA A 188 -15.08 -1.78 6.70
N LEU A 189 -14.02 -1.38 5.99
CA LEU A 189 -14.13 -0.77 4.67
C LEU A 189 -14.70 -1.76 3.65
N ALA A 190 -14.22 -3.00 3.63
CA ALA A 190 -14.75 -4.05 2.75
C ALA A 190 -16.24 -4.38 3.01
N ASP A 191 -16.69 -4.33 4.26
CA ASP A 191 -18.10 -4.56 4.61
C ASP A 191 -19.05 -3.45 4.09
N ASN A 192 -18.54 -2.24 3.89
CA ASN A 192 -19.35 -1.06 3.58
C ASN A 192 -19.10 -0.51 2.16
N PHE A 193 -18.02 -0.92 1.51
CA PHE A 193 -17.59 -0.48 0.19
C PHE A 193 -17.21 -1.68 -0.68
N THR A 194 -16.61 -1.41 -1.84
CA THR A 194 -16.19 -2.45 -2.78
C THR A 194 -14.79 -2.95 -2.43
N VAL A 195 -14.64 -4.26 -2.34
CA VAL A 195 -13.34 -4.95 -2.33
C VAL A 195 -13.14 -5.66 -3.68
N CYS A 196 -11.95 -5.53 -4.25
CA CYS A 196 -11.57 -6.16 -5.52
C CYS A 196 -10.62 -7.33 -5.25
N ASP A 197 -11.12 -8.56 -5.28
CA ASP A 197 -10.36 -9.80 -5.00
C ASP A 197 -9.69 -10.41 -6.24
N ASN A 198 -9.66 -9.67 -7.34
CA ASN A 198 -8.99 -10.04 -8.58
C ASN A 198 -8.25 -8.83 -9.17
N TYR A 199 -7.53 -8.12 -8.30
CA TYR A 199 -6.67 -6.97 -8.61
C TYR A 199 -5.22 -7.35 -8.37
N PHE A 200 -4.35 -7.12 -9.35
CA PHE A 200 -2.96 -7.58 -9.32
C PHE A 200 -1.99 -6.39 -9.47
N CYS A 201 -0.79 -6.54 -8.92
CA CYS A 201 0.32 -5.66 -9.28
C CYS A 201 0.54 -5.69 -10.81
N SER A 202 1.00 -4.58 -11.37
CA SER A 202 1.15 -4.45 -12.83
C SER A 202 2.27 -5.35 -13.35
N ILE A 203 3.31 -5.57 -12.53
CA ILE A 203 4.37 -6.55 -12.79
C ILE A 203 4.75 -7.32 -11.53
N LYS A 204 5.36 -8.50 -11.72
CA LYS A 204 6.02 -9.26 -10.66
C LYS A 204 7.38 -8.65 -10.35
N GLY A 205 7.41 -7.72 -9.42
CA GLY A 205 8.60 -6.97 -9.06
C GLY A 205 8.32 -5.98 -7.95
N PRO A 206 9.37 -5.26 -7.50
CA PRO A 206 9.31 -4.44 -6.30
C PRO A 206 8.52 -3.14 -6.52
N THR A 207 8.52 -2.27 -5.52
CA THR A 207 7.77 -1.01 -5.46
C THR A 207 7.89 -0.12 -6.70
N THR A 208 9.10 0.29 -7.06
CA THR A 208 9.32 1.34 -8.07
C THR A 208 8.65 1.03 -9.42
N PRO A 209 8.82 -0.16 -10.03
CA PRO A 209 8.17 -0.44 -11.30
C PRO A 209 6.63 -0.48 -11.22
N ASN A 210 6.05 -0.96 -10.12
CA ASN A 210 4.60 -0.94 -9.94
C ASN A 210 4.07 0.50 -9.74
N ARG A 211 4.81 1.33 -9.01
CA ARG A 211 4.56 2.78 -8.90
C ARG A 211 4.70 3.50 -10.26
N LEU A 212 5.63 3.08 -11.13
CA LEU A 212 5.75 3.62 -12.50
C LEU A 212 4.52 3.29 -13.37
N TYR A 213 4.01 2.05 -13.32
CA TYR A 213 2.74 1.72 -13.96
C TYR A 213 1.60 2.58 -13.44
N HIS A 214 1.58 2.82 -12.13
CA HIS A 214 0.56 3.65 -11.51
C HIS A 214 0.54 5.08 -12.06
N TRP A 215 1.69 5.73 -12.19
CA TRP A 215 1.77 7.11 -12.68
C TRP A 215 1.94 7.26 -14.19
N THR A 216 2.26 6.20 -14.93
CA THR A 216 2.61 6.33 -16.35
C THR A 216 2.10 5.21 -17.26
N GLY A 217 1.63 4.10 -16.70
CA GLY A 217 1.15 2.95 -17.45
C GLY A 217 2.23 2.08 -18.08
N THR A 218 3.52 2.31 -17.80
CA THR A 218 4.61 1.51 -18.35
C THR A 218 5.87 1.58 -17.48
N ILE A 219 6.79 0.62 -17.68
CA ILE A 219 8.17 0.65 -17.19
C ILE A 219 9.19 0.83 -18.33
N ASP A 220 8.69 1.11 -19.55
CA ASP A 220 9.45 1.09 -20.80
C ASP A 220 10.15 -0.27 -21.03
N PRO A 221 9.37 -1.37 -21.21
CA PRO A 221 9.91 -2.73 -21.37
C PRO A 221 10.93 -2.83 -22.52
N SER A 222 10.73 -2.03 -23.58
CA SER A 222 11.60 -1.95 -24.76
C SER A 222 12.91 -1.16 -24.57
N GLY A 223 13.01 -0.37 -23.50
CA GLY A 223 14.19 0.45 -23.18
C GLY A 223 14.45 1.63 -24.12
N HIS A 224 13.43 2.15 -24.80
CA HIS A 224 13.61 3.27 -25.73
C HIS A 224 13.70 4.64 -25.04
N ALA A 225 13.27 4.73 -23.79
CA ALA A 225 13.11 5.96 -23.03
C ALA A 225 13.71 5.88 -21.61
N GLY A 226 14.70 5.00 -21.41
CA GLY A 226 15.47 4.90 -20.16
C GLY A 226 15.09 3.73 -19.26
N GLY A 227 14.08 2.94 -19.62
CA GLY A 227 13.80 1.64 -19.00
C GLY A 227 14.62 0.48 -19.62
N PRO A 228 14.21 -0.78 -19.39
CA PRO A 228 13.15 -1.20 -18.49
C PRO A 228 13.53 -1.01 -17.03
N VAL A 229 12.64 -0.43 -16.24
CA VAL A 229 12.81 -0.37 -14.79
C VAL A 229 12.20 -1.62 -14.17
N VAL A 230 13.03 -2.49 -13.59
CA VAL A 230 12.60 -3.76 -12.96
C VAL A 230 12.98 -3.86 -11.48
N GLY A 231 13.61 -2.82 -10.93
CA GLY A 231 14.09 -2.76 -9.56
C GLY A 231 13.90 -1.37 -8.94
N CYS A 232 14.10 -1.27 -7.63
CA CYS A 232 14.10 0.02 -6.93
C CYS A 232 15.49 0.68 -7.02
N PRO A 233 15.61 1.91 -7.51
CA PRO A 233 16.88 2.63 -7.60
C PRO A 233 17.42 2.96 -6.21
N SER A 234 18.75 2.95 -6.09
CA SER A 234 19.44 2.96 -4.79
C SER A 234 19.53 4.34 -4.10
N ALA A 235 19.19 5.43 -4.79
CA ALA A 235 19.32 6.78 -4.23
C ALA A 235 18.40 7.82 -4.89
N TYR A 236 17.63 8.53 -4.06
CA TYR A 236 16.97 9.82 -4.36
C TYR A 236 18.02 10.85 -4.85
N PRO A 237 17.70 11.75 -5.79
CA PRO A 237 18.51 12.04 -6.96
C PRO A 237 19.98 12.34 -6.61
N THR A 238 20.84 11.36 -6.90
CA THR A 238 22.20 11.67 -7.36
C THR A 238 22.21 11.39 -8.86
N ALA A 239 22.82 12.27 -9.64
CA ALA A 239 22.76 12.35 -11.11
C ALA A 239 23.41 11.16 -11.86
N LYS A 240 23.22 9.92 -11.39
CA LYS A 240 23.87 8.69 -11.89
C LYS A 240 22.89 7.63 -12.40
N GLU A 241 21.58 7.79 -12.22
CA GLU A 241 20.53 6.87 -12.71
C GLU A 241 19.91 7.42 -14.02
N PRO A 242 19.48 6.55 -14.97
CA PRO A 242 18.96 6.97 -16.27
C PRO A 242 17.73 7.89 -16.15
N LYS A 243 17.68 8.92 -17.00
CA LYS A 243 16.57 9.88 -17.06
C LYS A 243 15.41 9.23 -17.82
N LEU A 244 14.34 8.87 -17.12
CA LEU A 244 13.13 8.35 -17.76
C LEU A 244 12.50 9.45 -18.63
N ASP A 245 12.28 9.18 -19.91
CA ASP A 245 11.92 10.18 -20.92
C ASP A 245 10.63 9.83 -21.67
N TRP A 246 9.56 9.57 -20.90
CA TRP A 246 8.20 9.43 -21.43
C TRP A 246 7.20 10.23 -20.59
N MET A 247 6.03 10.48 -21.17
CA MET A 247 5.01 11.34 -20.58
C MET A 247 4.22 10.62 -19.49
N THR A 248 4.18 11.22 -18.30
CA THR A 248 3.46 10.74 -17.12
C THR A 248 1.97 11.16 -17.13
N TYR A 249 1.13 10.51 -16.32
CA TYR A 249 -0.26 10.94 -16.14
C TYR A 249 -0.39 12.35 -15.55
N PRO A 250 0.39 12.77 -14.52
CA PRO A 250 0.31 14.15 -14.03
C PRO A 250 0.64 15.22 -15.09
N GLU A 251 1.64 14.99 -15.95
CA GLU A 251 1.91 15.87 -17.10
C GLU A 251 0.70 15.93 -18.05
N ARG A 252 0.11 14.77 -18.38
CA ARG A 252 -1.11 14.72 -19.23
C ARG A 252 -2.26 15.50 -18.62
N LEU A 253 -2.46 15.41 -17.31
CA LEU A 253 -3.50 16.18 -16.61
C LEU A 253 -3.19 17.69 -16.61
N GLN A 254 -1.93 18.08 -16.40
CA GLN A 254 -1.52 19.49 -16.44
C GLN A 254 -1.76 20.10 -17.82
N ASP A 255 -1.40 19.38 -18.88
CA ASP A 255 -1.56 19.81 -20.27
C ASP A 255 -3.03 20.02 -20.66
N GLN A 256 -3.95 19.27 -20.03
CA GLN A 256 -5.39 19.39 -20.23
C GLN A 256 -6.06 20.38 -19.24
N GLY A 257 -5.29 21.05 -18.38
CA GLY A 257 -5.84 21.96 -17.37
C GLY A 257 -6.69 21.26 -16.30
N ILE A 258 -6.54 19.95 -16.13
CA ILE A 258 -7.22 19.19 -15.07
C ILE A 258 -6.42 19.38 -13.78
N SER A 259 -7.08 19.79 -12.69
CA SER A 259 -6.39 20.00 -11.41
C SER A 259 -5.94 18.67 -10.83
N TRP A 260 -4.69 18.61 -10.38
CA TRP A 260 -4.12 17.44 -9.74
C TRP A 260 -3.07 17.81 -8.70
N ARG A 261 -2.79 16.90 -7.75
CA ARG A 261 -1.68 17.02 -6.79
C ARG A 261 -1.29 15.66 -6.19
N ILE A 262 -0.02 15.53 -5.84
CA ILE A 262 0.52 14.53 -4.94
C ILE A 262 0.64 15.13 -3.54
N TYR A 263 0.05 14.44 -2.57
CA TYR A 263 0.11 14.74 -1.15
C TYR A 263 1.12 13.80 -0.50
N ALA A 264 2.31 14.31 -0.25
CA ALA A 264 3.34 13.68 0.56
C ALA A 264 3.84 14.72 1.58
N SER A 265 4.47 14.27 2.66
CA SER A 265 5.17 15.21 3.56
C SER A 265 6.24 15.98 2.79
N ASP A 266 6.50 17.22 3.18
CA ASP A 266 7.63 18.00 2.67
C ASP A 266 8.85 18.02 3.60
N GLU A 267 8.87 17.10 4.57
CA GLU A 267 9.99 16.87 5.48
C GLU A 267 10.82 15.66 5.05
N MET A 268 12.16 15.75 5.15
CA MET A 268 13.13 14.65 4.99
C MET A 268 13.15 13.87 3.66
N GLY A 269 12.40 14.26 2.64
CA GLY A 269 12.43 13.64 1.31
C GLY A 269 12.06 12.16 1.36
N SER A 270 12.95 11.28 0.90
CA SER A 270 12.71 9.84 0.98
C SER A 270 12.78 9.27 2.40
N GLY A 271 13.39 9.97 3.37
CA GLY A 271 13.51 9.61 4.79
C GLY A 271 13.40 8.12 5.12
N SER A 272 14.49 7.36 4.96
CA SER A 272 14.51 5.90 5.20
C SER A 272 15.07 5.49 6.57
N SER A 273 15.49 6.45 7.39
CA SER A 273 16.00 6.20 8.74
C SER A 273 14.84 5.86 9.70
N ASP A 274 15.12 5.15 10.81
CA ASP A 274 14.11 4.89 11.84
C ASP A 274 13.55 6.18 12.47
N GLU A 275 14.33 7.28 12.45
CA GLU A 275 13.94 8.60 12.96
C GLU A 275 13.04 9.37 11.98
N ASP A 276 13.29 9.23 10.67
CA ASP A 276 12.60 9.98 9.61
C ASP A 276 11.42 9.25 8.99
N ARG A 277 11.25 7.96 9.30
CA ARG A 277 10.20 7.11 8.70
C ARG A 277 8.78 7.67 8.86
N TRP A 278 8.55 8.53 9.85
CA TRP A 278 7.23 9.11 10.11
C TRP A 278 6.92 10.34 9.26
N VAL A 279 7.89 10.85 8.51
CA VAL A 279 7.71 12.02 7.66
C VAL A 279 8.22 11.80 6.22
N GLY A 280 9.29 11.04 5.99
CA GLY A 280 9.81 10.82 4.64
C GLY A 280 8.93 9.90 3.78
N GLU A 281 8.75 10.26 2.51
CA GLU A 281 7.90 9.58 1.51
C GLU A 281 8.40 8.19 1.06
N PHE A 282 9.46 7.68 1.69
CA PHE A 282 9.95 6.31 1.56
C PHE A 282 10.35 5.88 0.12
N GLY A 283 10.61 6.85 -0.75
CA GLY A 283 10.94 6.60 -2.17
C GLY A 283 9.74 6.13 -3.00
N CYS A 284 8.52 6.28 -2.49
CA CYS A 284 7.28 5.84 -3.14
C CYS A 284 6.80 6.78 -4.25
N ASN A 285 7.41 7.96 -4.43
CA ASN A 285 7.21 8.86 -5.56
C ASN A 285 8.36 8.70 -6.58
N PRO A 286 8.20 7.95 -7.68
CA PRO A 286 9.23 7.75 -8.69
C PRO A 286 9.33 8.93 -9.66
N LEU A 287 8.53 10.00 -9.52
CA LEU A 287 8.54 11.10 -10.50
C LEU A 287 9.88 11.84 -10.56
N TRP A 288 10.71 11.79 -9.52
CA TRP A 288 12.07 12.34 -9.55
C TRP A 288 13.01 11.60 -10.54
N LEU A 289 12.66 10.39 -10.99
CA LEU A 289 13.40 9.64 -12.00
C LEU A 289 13.22 10.20 -13.41
N PHE A 290 12.19 11.01 -13.63
CA PHE A 290 11.84 11.52 -14.95
C PHE A 290 12.63 12.77 -15.31
N LYS A 291 13.11 12.78 -16.56
CA LYS A 291 13.87 13.90 -17.15
C LYS A 291 13.15 15.24 -16.94
N ASN A 292 11.86 15.30 -17.29
CA ASN A 292 11.10 16.54 -17.26
C ASN A 292 10.98 17.11 -15.85
N TYR A 293 10.83 16.27 -14.83
CA TYR A 293 10.76 16.72 -13.44
C TYR A 293 12.13 17.18 -12.92
N GLN A 294 13.21 16.48 -13.26
CA GLN A 294 14.56 16.93 -12.91
C GLN A 294 14.92 18.26 -13.55
N ASP A 295 14.58 18.46 -14.83
CA ASP A 295 14.80 19.72 -15.52
C ASP A 295 13.93 20.83 -14.88
N ALA A 296 12.65 20.54 -14.58
CA ALA A 296 11.71 21.45 -13.95
C ALA A 296 12.12 21.90 -12.53
N LEU A 297 12.79 21.03 -11.75
CA LEU A 297 13.31 21.36 -10.41
C LEU A 297 14.30 22.54 -10.41
N THR A 298 14.91 22.83 -11.57
CA THR A 298 15.87 23.94 -11.74
C THR A 298 15.33 25.05 -12.65
N SER A 299 14.10 24.91 -13.15
CA SER A 299 13.47 25.86 -14.07
C SER A 299 12.89 27.07 -13.31
N THR A 300 12.81 28.21 -14.02
CA THR A 300 12.13 29.42 -13.54
C THR A 300 10.79 29.66 -14.25
N LEU A 301 10.39 28.77 -15.16
CA LEU A 301 9.12 28.88 -15.85
C LEU A 301 7.95 28.59 -14.90
N PRO A 302 6.90 29.43 -14.86
CA PRO A 302 5.77 29.22 -13.93
C PRO A 302 5.10 27.84 -14.05
N ARG A 303 5.01 27.29 -15.26
CA ARG A 303 4.46 25.94 -15.51
C ARG A 303 5.30 24.85 -14.88
N ASP A 304 6.62 24.95 -14.97
CA ASP A 304 7.55 23.94 -14.44
C ASP A 304 7.58 23.99 -12.92
N ILE A 305 7.53 25.20 -12.34
CA ILE A 305 7.39 25.41 -10.90
C ILE A 305 6.09 24.77 -10.40
N GLU A 306 4.98 24.97 -11.12
CA GLU A 306 3.69 24.35 -10.78
C GLU A 306 3.74 22.81 -10.90
N LEU A 307 4.42 22.28 -11.92
CA LEU A 307 4.58 20.83 -12.13
C LEU A 307 5.28 20.18 -10.94
N VAL A 308 6.42 20.71 -10.50
CA VAL A 308 7.18 20.12 -9.38
C VAL A 308 6.50 20.34 -8.02
N ASP A 309 5.85 21.49 -7.80
CA ASP A 309 5.07 21.74 -6.58
C ASP A 309 3.89 20.77 -6.45
N ARG A 310 3.14 20.55 -7.53
CA ARG A 310 2.03 19.59 -7.53
C ARG A 310 2.51 18.14 -7.45
N ALA A 311 3.70 17.83 -7.98
CA ALA A 311 4.32 16.51 -7.85
C ALA A 311 4.96 16.24 -6.49
N SER A 312 4.95 17.22 -5.58
CA SER A 312 5.62 17.15 -4.28
C SER A 312 7.13 16.84 -4.39
N LEU A 313 7.77 17.38 -5.43
CA LEU A 313 9.21 17.25 -5.66
C LEU A 313 9.93 18.55 -5.31
N ARG A 314 11.08 18.44 -4.66
CA ARG A 314 11.81 19.59 -4.10
C ARG A 314 13.31 19.38 -4.14
N THR A 315 14.05 20.48 -4.30
CA THR A 315 15.52 20.49 -4.13
C THR A 315 15.94 20.70 -2.67
N GLN A 316 15.04 21.23 -1.84
CA GLN A 316 15.25 21.47 -0.42
C GLN A 316 14.04 20.98 0.38
N TRP A 317 14.28 20.09 1.32
CA TRP A 317 13.28 19.50 2.20
C TRP A 317 13.29 20.22 3.56
N GLN A 318 12.14 20.26 4.21
CA GLN A 318 12.06 20.72 5.60
C GLN A 318 12.76 19.71 6.52
N PRO A 319 13.37 20.17 7.63
CA PRO A 319 13.89 19.26 8.64
C PRO A 319 12.74 18.49 9.30
N ASN A 320 13.07 17.32 9.86
CA ASN A 320 12.14 16.54 10.68
C ASN A 320 11.61 17.40 11.84
N SER A 321 10.29 17.61 11.86
CA SER A 321 9.58 18.42 12.85
C SER A 321 9.42 17.74 14.20
N GLY A 322 9.66 16.42 14.29
CA GLY A 322 9.34 15.58 15.44
C GLY A 322 7.84 15.32 15.63
N GLN A 323 6.99 15.76 14.68
CA GLN A 323 5.53 15.62 14.75
C GLN A 323 4.98 14.54 13.81
N GLY A 324 5.85 13.82 13.09
CA GLY A 324 5.43 12.81 12.11
C GLY A 324 4.58 11.67 12.67
N THR A 325 4.67 11.37 13.97
CA THR A 325 3.83 10.33 14.61
C THR A 325 2.36 10.72 14.75
N ASP A 326 1.99 11.95 14.36
CA ASP A 326 0.61 12.38 14.18
C ASP A 326 0.24 12.35 12.69
N PRO A 327 -0.64 11.43 12.23
CA PRO A 327 -1.10 11.41 10.85
C PRO A 327 -1.73 12.72 10.38
N ALA A 328 -2.36 13.49 11.27
CA ALA A 328 -2.99 14.77 10.93
C ALA A 328 -1.95 15.85 10.60
N HIS A 329 -0.75 15.79 11.20
CA HIS A 329 0.37 16.64 10.83
C HIS A 329 0.86 16.31 9.42
N VAL A 330 1.10 15.03 9.13
CA VAL A 330 1.59 14.57 7.83
C VAL A 330 0.58 14.84 6.72
N LEU A 331 -0.72 14.66 7.00
CA LEU A 331 -1.81 14.89 6.06
C LEU A 331 -2.36 16.32 6.10
N ALA A 332 -1.72 17.26 6.82
CA ALA A 332 -2.29 18.58 7.08
C ALA A 332 -2.78 19.29 5.82
N LYS A 333 -1.99 19.23 4.74
CA LYS A 333 -2.39 19.84 3.45
C LYS A 333 -3.56 19.10 2.79
N PHE A 334 -3.60 17.78 2.84
CA PHE A 334 -4.70 16.99 2.28
C PHE A 334 -6.01 17.28 3.03
N VAL A 335 -5.96 17.26 4.36
CA VAL A 335 -7.11 17.55 5.22
C VAL A 335 -7.61 18.98 5.00
N ALA A 336 -6.70 19.96 4.88
CA ALA A 336 -7.07 21.34 4.57
C ALA A 336 -7.74 21.48 3.20
N ASP A 337 -7.26 20.75 2.18
CA ASP A 337 -7.85 20.79 0.84
C ASP A 337 -9.22 20.06 0.79
N CYS A 338 -9.49 19.11 1.69
CA CYS A 338 -10.79 18.44 1.84
C CYS A 338 -11.83 19.23 2.65
N ALA A 339 -11.43 20.25 3.40
CA ALA A 339 -12.34 21.03 4.23
C ALA A 339 -13.44 21.71 3.37
N PRO A 340 -14.62 22.04 3.93
CA PRO A 340 -15.65 22.78 3.20
C PRO A 340 -15.12 24.08 2.59
N GLY A 341 -15.27 24.24 1.27
CA GLY A 341 -14.69 25.36 0.51
C GLY A 341 -13.18 25.24 0.24
N GLY A 342 -12.59 24.09 0.56
CA GLY A 342 -11.23 23.70 0.24
C GLY A 342 -11.02 23.41 -1.25
N ASN A 343 -9.77 23.12 -1.60
CA ASN A 343 -9.31 23.07 -2.98
C ASN A 343 -8.84 21.66 -3.41
N LEU A 344 -9.48 20.59 -2.93
CA LEU A 344 -9.12 19.23 -3.34
C LEU A 344 -9.16 19.11 -4.88
N PRO A 345 -8.03 18.75 -5.52
CA PRO A 345 -7.96 18.60 -6.96
C PRO A 345 -8.84 17.47 -7.50
N LYS A 346 -9.12 17.50 -8.81
CA LYS A 346 -9.89 16.44 -9.47
C LYS A 346 -9.19 15.08 -9.38
N VAL A 347 -7.86 15.06 -9.40
CA VAL A 347 -7.05 13.84 -9.21
C VAL A 347 -6.01 14.07 -8.13
N SER A 348 -6.09 13.30 -7.05
CA SER A 348 -5.22 13.43 -5.89
C SER A 348 -4.52 12.10 -5.64
N TRP A 349 -3.20 12.12 -5.55
CA TRP A 349 -2.41 10.99 -5.07
C TRP A 349 -1.96 11.24 -3.65
N VAL A 350 -2.05 10.25 -2.78
CA VAL A 350 -1.56 10.33 -1.41
C VAL A 350 -0.41 9.34 -1.25
N ILE A 351 0.69 9.80 -0.65
CA ILE A 351 1.87 8.99 -0.36
C ILE A 351 2.11 9.04 1.15
N ALA A 352 2.05 7.87 1.78
CA ALA A 352 2.33 7.74 3.19
C ALA A 352 3.84 7.75 3.46
N PRO A 353 4.29 8.33 4.57
CA PRO A 353 5.62 8.08 5.07
C PRO A 353 5.87 6.61 5.36
N GLY A 354 7.13 6.17 5.37
CA GLY A 354 7.49 4.76 5.57
C GLY A 354 6.91 4.12 6.84
N GLY A 355 6.69 4.88 7.92
CA GLY A 355 6.05 4.42 9.16
C GLY A 355 4.55 4.15 9.03
N TYR A 356 3.90 4.76 8.05
CA TYR A 356 2.48 4.62 7.73
C TYR A 356 2.22 3.84 6.44
N SER A 357 3.25 3.52 5.66
CA SER A 357 3.09 2.83 4.37
C SER A 357 2.70 1.36 4.51
N GLU A 358 2.88 0.77 5.71
CA GLU A 358 2.79 -0.66 6.00
C GLU A 358 3.92 -1.53 5.41
N HIS A 359 4.88 -0.98 4.67
CA HIS A 359 6.11 -1.71 4.31
C HIS A 359 6.72 -2.34 5.57
N PRO A 360 6.93 -3.67 5.65
CA PRO A 360 7.49 -4.26 6.85
C PRO A 360 8.85 -3.62 7.21
N LYS A 361 9.13 -3.34 8.48
CA LYS A 361 8.42 -3.69 9.72
C LYS A 361 7.30 -2.73 10.16
N SER A 362 6.82 -1.83 9.30
CA SER A 362 5.75 -0.89 9.65
C SER A 362 4.43 -1.62 9.88
N ARG A 363 3.70 -1.19 10.92
CA ARG A 363 2.58 -1.96 11.48
C ARG A 363 1.29 -1.69 10.72
N PRO A 364 0.41 -2.70 10.55
CA PRO A 364 -0.92 -2.49 9.99
C PRO A 364 -1.77 -1.45 10.75
N VAL A 365 -1.57 -1.33 12.07
CA VAL A 365 -2.30 -0.35 12.88
C VAL A 365 -1.91 1.10 12.56
N ASP A 366 -0.65 1.35 12.17
CA ASP A 366 -0.18 2.69 11.85
C ASP A 366 -0.72 3.11 10.47
N GLY A 367 -0.64 2.23 9.47
CA GLY A 367 -1.27 2.46 8.16
C GLY A 367 -2.78 2.66 8.25
N ALA A 368 -3.46 1.87 9.10
CA ALA A 368 -4.87 2.06 9.39
C ALA A 368 -5.17 3.46 9.97
N ALA A 369 -4.36 3.96 10.90
CA ALA A 369 -4.54 5.30 11.45
C ALA A 369 -4.38 6.40 10.37
N PHE A 370 -3.41 6.23 9.46
CA PHE A 370 -3.21 7.15 8.34
C PHE A 370 -4.39 7.15 7.36
N ILE A 371 -4.88 5.97 6.97
CA ILE A 371 -6.09 5.83 6.14
C ILE A 371 -7.29 6.47 6.84
N GLU A 372 -7.48 6.20 8.12
CA GLU A 372 -8.60 6.75 8.86
C GLU A 372 -8.55 8.29 8.87
N THR A 373 -7.39 8.91 9.15
CA THR A 373 -7.24 10.37 9.09
C THR A 373 -7.52 10.92 7.70
N MET A 374 -7.04 10.27 6.64
CA MET A 374 -7.31 10.65 5.26
C MET A 374 -8.82 10.60 4.96
N LEU A 375 -9.49 9.50 5.28
CA LEU A 375 -10.92 9.33 5.05
C LEU A 375 -11.77 10.30 5.90
N GLN A 376 -11.37 10.55 7.16
CA GLN A 376 -12.02 11.54 8.01
C GLN A 376 -11.97 12.94 7.39
N GLY A 377 -10.86 13.32 6.73
CA GLY A 377 -10.75 14.57 5.98
C GLY A 377 -11.81 14.69 4.89
N ILE A 378 -12.02 13.62 4.12
CA ILE A 378 -13.04 13.58 3.05
C ILE A 378 -14.46 13.59 3.63
N TRP A 379 -14.71 12.78 4.66
CA TRP A 379 -16.03 12.63 5.29
C TRP A 379 -16.48 13.87 6.08
N ALA A 380 -15.58 14.79 6.37
CA ALA A 380 -15.90 16.05 7.05
C ALA A 380 -16.80 16.96 6.21
N ASP A 381 -16.79 16.83 4.88
CA ASP A 381 -17.67 17.53 3.96
C ASP A 381 -18.58 16.53 3.20
N PRO A 382 -19.88 16.44 3.55
CA PRO A 382 -20.83 15.57 2.85
C PRO A 382 -20.96 15.85 1.35
N GLU A 383 -20.77 17.11 0.90
CA GLU A 383 -20.80 17.41 -0.53
C GLU A 383 -19.59 16.81 -1.25
N LEU A 384 -18.40 16.99 -0.67
CA LEU A 384 -17.18 16.38 -1.19
C LEU A 384 -17.28 14.85 -1.20
N TRP A 385 -17.69 14.27 -0.07
CA TRP A 385 -17.86 12.82 0.07
C TRP A 385 -18.75 12.24 -1.03
N SER A 386 -19.90 12.86 -1.29
CA SER A 386 -20.86 12.38 -2.28
C SER A 386 -20.35 12.36 -3.74
N LYS A 387 -19.19 12.96 -4.00
CA LYS A 387 -18.62 13.15 -5.35
C LYS A 387 -17.17 12.66 -5.46
N THR A 388 -16.68 11.95 -4.44
CA THR A 388 -15.29 11.49 -4.37
C THR A 388 -15.23 9.98 -4.47
N VAL A 389 -14.36 9.48 -5.35
CA VAL A 389 -13.96 8.07 -5.37
C VAL A 389 -12.59 7.95 -4.69
N VAL A 390 -12.49 7.07 -3.70
CA VAL A 390 -11.22 6.75 -3.03
C VAL A 390 -10.79 5.35 -3.45
N LEU A 391 -9.58 5.23 -3.98
CA LEU A 391 -8.94 3.96 -4.31
C LEU A 391 -7.83 3.72 -3.29
N ILE A 392 -7.95 2.64 -2.51
CA ILE A 392 -6.89 2.15 -1.62
C ILE A 392 -6.40 0.84 -2.22
N ASN A 393 -5.12 0.77 -2.57
CA ASN A 393 -4.48 -0.43 -3.08
C ASN A 393 -3.04 -0.55 -2.55
N TYR A 394 -2.33 -1.57 -3.02
CA TYR A 394 -0.92 -1.81 -2.70
C TYR A 394 -0.11 -1.84 -3.99
N ASP A 395 1.16 -1.47 -3.89
CA ASP A 395 2.11 -1.47 -5.00
C ASP A 395 2.50 -2.90 -5.42
N GLU A 396 2.79 -3.77 -4.45
CA GLU A 396 3.06 -5.19 -4.64
C GLU A 396 2.78 -6.02 -3.35
N HIS A 397 3.21 -7.28 -3.31
CA HIS A 397 2.77 -8.28 -2.33
C HIS A 397 3.80 -8.65 -1.26
N ASP A 398 4.96 -7.99 -1.22
CA ASP A 398 6.13 -8.18 -0.36
C ASP A 398 6.77 -9.57 -0.41
N GLY A 399 6.27 -10.51 -1.23
CA GLY A 399 6.59 -11.92 -1.08
C GLY A 399 5.73 -12.65 -0.04
N PHE A 400 4.67 -12.02 0.48
CA PHE A 400 3.60 -12.74 1.17
C PHE A 400 2.83 -13.61 0.18
N PHE A 401 2.36 -14.76 0.67
CA PHE A 401 1.65 -15.75 -0.12
C PHE A 401 0.34 -15.20 -0.66
N ASP A 402 0.07 -15.55 -1.91
CA ASP A 402 -1.23 -15.36 -2.56
C ASP A 402 -1.50 -16.55 -3.46
N HIS A 403 -2.66 -17.19 -3.30
CA HIS A 403 -3.00 -18.38 -4.06
C HIS A 403 -3.49 -18.09 -5.48
N VAL A 404 -3.91 -16.85 -5.78
CA VAL A 404 -4.51 -16.54 -7.07
C VAL A 404 -3.41 -16.36 -8.10
N ILE A 405 -3.44 -17.19 -9.15
CA ILE A 405 -2.49 -17.08 -10.26
C ILE A 405 -2.74 -15.75 -10.98
N PRO A 406 -1.77 -14.80 -10.97
CA PRO A 406 -1.91 -13.55 -11.69
C PRO A 406 -1.96 -13.79 -13.21
N PRO A 407 -2.80 -13.07 -13.96
CA PRO A 407 -2.80 -13.14 -15.41
C PRO A 407 -1.44 -12.71 -15.97
N THR A 408 -1.01 -13.35 -17.05
CA THR A 408 0.20 -12.99 -17.78
C THR A 408 -0.14 -12.58 -19.20
N ALA A 409 0.64 -11.65 -19.76
CA ALA A 409 0.50 -11.28 -21.16
C ALA A 409 0.75 -12.53 -22.04
N PRO A 410 -0.05 -12.76 -23.08
CA PRO A 410 0.18 -13.86 -24.01
C PRO A 410 1.53 -13.70 -24.71
N SER A 411 2.16 -14.82 -25.08
CA SER A 411 3.43 -14.80 -25.81
C SER A 411 3.31 -13.98 -27.10
N GLY A 412 4.24 -13.05 -27.31
CA GLY A 412 4.26 -12.16 -28.48
C GLY A 412 3.28 -11.00 -28.43
N ALA A 413 2.64 -10.73 -27.28
CA ALA A 413 1.92 -9.47 -27.08
C ALA A 413 2.88 -8.28 -27.32
N PRO A 414 2.47 -7.27 -28.11
CA PRO A 414 3.27 -6.07 -28.27
C PRO A 414 3.35 -5.30 -26.95
N ASP A 415 4.45 -4.56 -26.79
CA ASP A 415 4.63 -3.60 -25.70
C ASP A 415 3.62 -2.44 -25.76
#